data_AF-A0AAJ3B6J6-F1
#
_entry.id   AF-A0AAJ3B6J6-F1
#
_cell.length_a   1.000
_cell.length_b   1.000
_cell.length_c   1.000
_cell.angle_alpha   90.00
_cell.angle_beta   90.00
_cell.angle_gamma   90.00
#
_symmetry.space_group_name_H-M   'P 1'
#
loop_
_entity.id
_entity.type
_entity.pdbx_description
1 polymer ?
#
loop_
_entity_poly.entity_id
_entity_poly.type
_entity_poly.pdbx_seq_one_letter_code
_entity_poly.pdbx_strand_id
1 'polypeptide(L)'
;MIPSEQQVEQRIAVLGLTAPRVTPAMIDALVDSLTFDTHYIPGTTTVVATSLLPSGFTVATTKSASASPDNFNLVLGIEIAIGKCKDESRQKLWELEGYRLKQALHEQSVDIAADSVRTIRANLEQARGESSLHRAAGLRAECTGAVQPCPCGAGQAQPAPL
;
A
#
# COMPACT_ATOMS: atom_id res chain seq x y z
N MET A 1 3.00 9.98 -27.62
CA MET A 1 4.13 9.14 -27.18
C MET A 1 3.99 8.94 -25.68
N ILE A 2 3.95 7.70 -25.20
CA ILE A 2 3.91 7.41 -23.76
C ILE A 2 5.33 7.67 -23.23
N PRO A 3 5.51 8.45 -22.13
CA PRO A 3 6.83 8.68 -21.55
C PRO A 3 7.45 7.38 -21.04
N SER A 4 8.77 7.25 -21.13
CA SER A 4 9.51 6.12 -20.54
C SER A 4 9.37 6.12 -19.01
N GLU A 5 9.55 4.95 -18.40
CA GLU A 5 9.46 4.79 -16.95
C GLU A 5 10.40 5.73 -16.19
N GLN A 6 11.62 5.95 -16.71
CA GLN A 6 12.58 6.90 -16.15
C GLN A 6 12.09 8.36 -16.23
N GLN A 7 11.48 8.75 -17.35
CA GLN A 7 10.90 10.09 -17.51
C GLN A 7 9.72 10.32 -16.57
N VAL A 8 8.90 9.28 -16.35
CA VAL A 8 7.79 9.35 -15.39
C VAL A 8 8.33 9.54 -13.97
N GLU A 9 9.32 8.75 -13.55
CA GLU A 9 9.90 8.84 -12.21
C GLU A 9 10.59 10.20 -11.96
N GLN A 10 11.32 10.73 -12.96
CA GLN A 10 11.89 12.07 -12.89
C GLN A 10 10.81 13.14 -12.66
N ARG A 11 9.68 13.05 -13.37
CA ARG A 11 8.57 13.99 -13.20
C ARG A 11 7.93 13.88 -11.81
N ILE A 12 7.76 12.66 -11.29
CA ILE A 12 7.26 12.42 -9.93
C ILE A 12 8.17 13.08 -8.89
N ALA A 13 9.49 12.94 -9.05
CA ALA A 13 10.48 13.56 -8.17
C ALA A 13 10.42 15.09 -8.22
N VAL A 14 10.36 15.68 -9.42
CA VAL A 14 10.23 17.14 -9.61
C VAL A 14 8.95 17.68 -8.96
N LEU A 15 7.86 16.92 -9.00
CA LEU A 15 6.59 17.30 -8.38
C LEU A 15 6.57 17.09 -6.85
N GLY A 16 7.64 16.56 -6.24
CA GLY A 16 7.71 16.34 -4.80
C GLY A 16 6.73 15.28 -4.29
N LEU A 17 6.31 14.35 -5.15
CA LEU A 17 5.39 13.28 -4.78
C LEU A 17 6.16 12.21 -4.00
N THR A 18 6.05 12.20 -2.67
CA THR A 18 6.84 11.36 -1.76
C THR A 18 6.09 10.14 -1.21
N ALA A 19 4.86 9.89 -1.68
CA ALA A 19 4.09 8.72 -1.25
C ALA A 19 4.81 7.40 -1.62
N PRO A 20 4.64 6.32 -0.81
CA PRO A 20 5.20 5.00 -1.11
C PRO A 20 4.80 4.52 -2.50
N ARG A 21 5.76 4.04 -3.28
CA ARG A 21 5.56 3.57 -4.65
C ARG A 21 6.60 2.54 -5.06
N VAL A 22 6.30 1.81 -6.12
CA VAL A 22 7.26 0.96 -6.83
C VAL A 22 8.05 1.83 -7.80
N THR A 23 9.37 1.63 -7.89
CA THR A 23 10.26 2.41 -8.76
C THR A 23 10.78 1.58 -9.93
N PRO A 24 11.18 2.21 -11.06
CA PRO A 24 11.77 1.47 -12.18
C PRO A 24 13.00 0.64 -11.78
N ALA A 25 13.85 1.18 -10.90
CA ALA A 25 15.04 0.47 -10.41
C ALA A 25 14.70 -0.82 -9.64
N MET A 26 13.59 -0.84 -8.90
CA MET A 26 13.12 -2.06 -8.23
C MET A 26 12.69 -3.12 -9.23
N ILE A 27 12.00 -2.70 -10.30
CA ILE A 27 11.58 -3.60 -11.37
C ILE A 27 12.78 -4.10 -12.18
N ASP A 28 13.76 -3.23 -12.47
CA ASP A 28 15.01 -3.62 -13.12
C ASP A 28 15.73 -4.70 -12.32
N ALA A 29 15.87 -4.53 -11.00
CA ALA A 29 16.49 -5.51 -10.13
C ALA A 29 15.74 -6.87 -10.12
N LEU A 30 14.40 -6.84 -10.14
CA LEU A 30 13.60 -8.06 -10.22
C LEU A 30 13.75 -8.75 -11.59
N VAL A 31 13.74 -7.99 -12.68
CA VAL A 31 13.95 -8.50 -14.04
C VAL A 31 15.34 -9.12 -14.19
N ASP A 32 16.37 -8.49 -13.61
CA ASP A 32 17.74 -9.00 -13.62
C ASP A 32 17.92 -10.27 -12.77
N SER A 33 17.04 -10.48 -11.79
CA SER A 33 17.01 -11.72 -10.99
C SER A 33 16.30 -12.90 -11.66
N LEU A 34 15.63 -12.66 -12.81
CA LEU A 34 14.88 -13.72 -13.49
C LEU A 34 15.81 -14.76 -14.10
N THR A 35 15.39 -16.01 -13.98
CA THR A 35 15.93 -17.12 -14.76
C THR A 35 14.92 -17.52 -15.83
N PHE A 36 15.40 -18.03 -16.96
CA PHE A 36 14.56 -18.42 -18.08
C PHE A 36 14.78 -19.90 -18.38
N ASP A 37 13.71 -20.68 -18.34
CA ASP A 37 13.69 -22.04 -18.84
C ASP A 37 13.04 -22.07 -20.24
N THR A 38 13.59 -22.88 -21.14
CA THR A 38 13.10 -22.95 -22.52
C THR A 38 12.88 -24.37 -22.97
N HIS A 39 11.78 -24.59 -23.68
CA HIS A 39 11.43 -25.89 -24.22
C HIS A 39 11.04 -25.80 -25.70
N TYR A 40 11.76 -26.53 -26.54
CA TYR A 40 11.37 -26.75 -27.93
C TYR A 40 10.34 -27.87 -28.01
N ILE A 41 9.23 -27.63 -28.72
CA ILE A 41 8.18 -28.62 -28.92
C ILE A 41 8.50 -29.46 -30.17
N PRO A 42 8.85 -30.76 -30.03
CA PRO A 42 9.26 -31.59 -31.15
C PRO A 42 8.18 -31.71 -32.23
N GLY A 43 8.59 -31.71 -33.50
CA GLY A 43 7.67 -31.78 -34.64
C GLY A 43 6.96 -30.45 -34.95
N THR A 44 7.33 -29.37 -34.27
CA THR A 44 6.80 -28.01 -34.53
C THR A 44 7.94 -27.02 -34.78
N THR A 45 7.58 -25.76 -35.01
CA THR A 45 8.48 -24.60 -35.05
C THR A 45 8.44 -23.76 -33.77
N THR A 46 7.87 -24.32 -32.69
CA THR A 46 7.54 -23.58 -31.47
C THR A 46 8.59 -23.77 -30.39
N VAL A 47 9.05 -22.66 -29.82
CA VAL A 47 9.86 -22.62 -28.61
C VAL A 47 9.08 -21.87 -27.54
N VAL A 48 8.93 -22.49 -26.37
CA VAL A 48 8.31 -21.90 -25.19
C VAL A 48 9.42 -21.41 -24.27
N ALA A 49 9.23 -20.23 -23.67
CA ALA A 49 10.10 -19.70 -22.63
C ALA A 49 9.29 -19.33 -21.39
N THR A 50 9.79 -19.71 -20.23
CA THR A 50 9.16 -19.44 -18.93
C THR A 50 10.13 -18.70 -18.03
N SER A 51 9.68 -17.59 -17.45
CA SER A 51 10.47 -16.78 -16.52
C SER A 51 10.15 -17.13 -15.07
N LEU A 52 11.20 -17.23 -14.27
CA LEU A 52 11.14 -17.69 -12.89
C LEU A 52 11.89 -16.70 -11.99
N LEU A 53 11.25 -16.29 -10.90
CA LEU A 53 11.91 -15.57 -9.81
C LEU A 53 12.76 -16.54 -8.96
N PRO A 54 13.73 -16.04 -8.17
CA PRO A 54 14.51 -16.86 -7.25
C PRO A 54 13.67 -17.64 -6.23
N SER A 55 12.44 -17.21 -5.97
CA SER A 55 11.46 -17.92 -5.14
C SER A 55 10.86 -19.16 -5.79
N GLY A 56 11.14 -19.41 -7.08
CA GLY A 56 10.48 -20.43 -7.88
C GLY A 56 9.12 -20.00 -8.46
N PHE A 57 8.72 -18.74 -8.26
CA PHE A 57 7.46 -18.22 -8.81
C PHE A 57 7.59 -17.97 -10.32
N THR A 58 6.65 -18.54 -11.10
CA THR A 58 6.54 -18.31 -12.54
C THR A 58 5.90 -16.96 -12.82
N VAL A 59 6.63 -16.05 -13.46
CA VAL A 59 6.12 -14.71 -13.79
C VAL A 59 5.37 -14.76 -15.13
N ALA A 60 6.02 -15.23 -16.20
CA ALA A 60 5.43 -15.29 -17.53
C ALA A 60 5.82 -16.55 -18.29
N THR A 61 4.96 -16.96 -19.21
CA THR A 61 5.24 -18.02 -20.18
C THR A 61 4.87 -17.51 -21.56
N THR A 62 5.85 -17.43 -22.44
CA THR A 62 5.70 -16.91 -23.79
C THR A 62 6.16 -17.94 -24.82
N LYS A 63 5.91 -17.65 -26.08
CA LYS A 63 6.35 -18.52 -27.18
C LYS A 63 6.84 -17.73 -28.39
N SER A 64 7.77 -18.35 -29.11
CA SER A 64 8.09 -18.05 -30.50
C SER A 64 7.61 -19.22 -31.36
N ALA A 65 7.12 -18.92 -32.56
CA ALA A 65 6.70 -19.93 -33.53
C ALA A 65 6.87 -19.36 -34.94
N SER A 66 7.67 -20.03 -35.77
CA SER A 66 7.80 -19.66 -37.19
C SER A 66 6.61 -20.16 -37.98
N ALA A 67 6.13 -19.36 -38.93
CA ALA A 67 5.02 -19.75 -39.81
C ALA A 67 5.39 -20.90 -40.76
N SER A 68 6.67 -21.00 -41.17
CA SER A 68 7.17 -22.08 -42.01
C SER A 68 8.32 -22.83 -41.32
N PRO A 69 8.32 -24.18 -41.34
CA PRO A 69 9.45 -25.00 -40.92
C PRO A 69 10.75 -24.68 -41.66
N ASP A 70 10.67 -24.28 -42.93
CA ASP A 70 11.86 -23.98 -43.74
C ASP A 70 12.64 -22.77 -43.20
N ASN A 71 11.93 -21.85 -42.53
CA ASN A 71 12.51 -20.66 -41.91
C ASN A 71 12.78 -20.85 -40.41
N PHE A 72 12.59 -22.06 -39.87
CA PHE A 72 12.76 -22.31 -38.45
C PHE A 72 14.25 -22.41 -38.10
N ASN A 73 14.67 -21.57 -37.16
CA ASN A 73 15.97 -21.64 -36.53
C ASN A 73 15.77 -21.71 -35.01
N LEU A 74 16.22 -22.81 -34.40
CA LEU A 74 16.02 -23.07 -32.98
C LEU A 74 16.67 -21.99 -32.10
N VAL A 75 17.90 -21.58 -32.42
CA VAL A 75 18.64 -20.58 -31.64
C VAL A 75 17.91 -19.24 -31.67
N LEU A 76 17.51 -18.80 -32.87
CA LEU A 76 16.73 -17.56 -33.03
C LEU A 76 15.37 -17.66 -32.34
N GLY A 77 14.72 -18.82 -32.39
CA GLY A 77 13.46 -19.07 -31.70
C GLY A 77 13.59 -18.96 -30.18
N ILE A 78 14.69 -19.45 -29.60
CA ILE A 78 15.03 -19.30 -28.18
C ILE A 78 15.23 -17.82 -27.83
N GLU A 79 16.05 -17.10 -28.60
CA GLU A 79 16.32 -15.67 -28.38
C GLU A 79 15.03 -14.84 -28.39
N ILE A 80 14.16 -15.05 -29.38
CA ILE A 80 12.88 -14.35 -29.49
C ILE A 80 11.93 -14.71 -28.33
N ALA A 81 11.85 -15.99 -27.96
CA ALA A 81 10.99 -16.43 -26.87
C ALA A 81 11.44 -15.79 -25.54
N ILE A 82 12.75 -15.79 -25.24
CA ILE A 82 13.32 -15.14 -24.06
C ILE A 82 13.06 -13.64 -24.08
N GLY A 83 13.30 -12.95 -25.20
CA GLY A 83 13.05 -11.51 -25.33
C GLY A 83 11.61 -11.15 -24.99
N LYS A 84 10.64 -11.85 -25.60
CA LYS A 84 9.21 -11.68 -25.29
C LYS A 84 8.90 -11.99 -23.82
N CYS A 85 9.51 -13.05 -23.29
CA CYS A 85 9.32 -13.44 -21.89
C CYS A 85 9.80 -12.35 -20.93
N LYS A 86 10.96 -11.72 -21.23
CA LYS A 86 11.50 -10.61 -20.43
C LYS A 86 10.57 -9.39 -20.44
N ASP A 87 10.07 -9.01 -21.62
CA ASP A 87 9.15 -7.88 -21.76
C ASP A 87 7.82 -8.10 -21.02
N GLU A 88 7.22 -9.28 -21.18
CA GLU A 88 5.97 -9.63 -20.49
C GLU A 88 6.19 -9.74 -18.98
N SER A 89 7.33 -10.29 -18.56
CA SER A 89 7.69 -10.38 -17.13
C SER A 89 7.82 -9.00 -16.50
N ARG A 90 8.43 -8.03 -17.19
CA ARG A 90 8.52 -6.65 -16.69
C ARG A 90 7.14 -6.06 -16.42
N GLN A 91 6.20 -6.24 -17.36
CA GLN A 91 4.83 -5.73 -17.23
C GLN A 91 4.10 -6.39 -16.05
N LYS A 92 4.22 -7.71 -15.91
CA LYS A 92 3.63 -8.45 -14.79
C LYS A 92 4.25 -8.10 -13.45
N LEU A 93 5.56 -7.89 -13.39
CA LEU A 93 6.24 -7.48 -12.16
C LEU A 93 5.75 -6.11 -11.69
N TRP A 94 5.51 -5.16 -12.60
CA TRP A 94 4.86 -3.89 -12.26
C TRP A 94 3.49 -4.09 -11.62
N GLU A 95 2.64 -4.95 -12.21
CA GLU A 95 1.31 -5.26 -11.69
C GLU A 95 1.39 -5.92 -10.30
N LEU A 96 2.23 -6.96 -10.16
CA LEU A 96 2.37 -7.75 -8.95
C LEU A 96 3.00 -6.94 -7.80
N GLU A 97 4.04 -6.16 -8.07
CA GLU A 97 4.66 -5.30 -7.05
C GLU A 97 3.72 -4.15 -6.66
N GLY A 98 2.95 -3.62 -7.61
CA GLY A 98 1.91 -2.64 -7.32
C GLY A 98 0.83 -3.21 -6.39
N TYR A 99 0.34 -4.40 -6.69
CA TYR A 99 -0.60 -5.13 -5.84
C TYR A 99 -0.02 -5.39 -4.44
N ARG A 100 1.20 -5.93 -4.37
CA ARG A 100 1.90 -6.24 -3.11
C ARG A 100 2.03 -5.01 -2.23
N LEU A 101 2.46 -3.89 -2.80
CA LEU A 101 2.58 -2.62 -2.07
C LEU A 101 1.21 -2.13 -1.59
N LYS A 102 0.20 -2.15 -2.47
CA LYS A 102 -1.15 -1.69 -2.10
C LYS A 102 -1.73 -2.52 -0.96
N GLN A 103 -1.52 -3.83 -0.99
CA GLN A 103 -2.02 -4.71 0.05
C GLN A 103 -1.29 -4.51 1.38
N ALA A 104 0.04 -4.37 1.36
CA ALA A 104 0.81 -4.05 2.57
C ALA A 104 0.35 -2.72 3.21
N LEU A 105 0.07 -1.69 2.41
CA LEU A 105 -0.47 -0.41 2.92
C LEU A 105 -1.88 -0.56 3.50
N HIS A 106 -2.71 -1.43 2.93
CA HIS A 106 -4.05 -1.68 3.45
C HIS A 106 -4.00 -2.40 4.80
N GLU A 107 -3.21 -3.47 4.91
CA GLU A 107 -3.00 -4.20 6.17
C GLU A 107 -2.50 -3.27 7.27
N GLN A 108 -1.46 -2.48 6.97
CA GLN A 108 -0.94 -1.49 7.91
C GLN A 108 -2.02 -0.48 8.36
N SER A 109 -2.88 -0.03 7.44
CA SER A 109 -3.96 0.91 7.79
C SER A 109 -5.00 0.29 8.73
N VAL A 110 -5.31 -1.00 8.54
CA VAL A 110 -6.26 -1.73 9.38
C VAL A 110 -5.68 -1.95 10.77
N ASP A 111 -4.41 -2.34 10.87
CA ASP A 111 -3.72 -2.55 12.13
C ASP A 111 -3.66 -1.26 12.96
N ILE A 112 -3.30 -0.13 12.33
CA ILE A 112 -3.29 1.18 12.98
C ILE A 112 -4.69 1.55 13.51
N ALA A 113 -5.74 1.29 12.73
CA ALA A 113 -7.10 1.57 13.16
C ALA A 113 -7.51 0.71 14.36
N ALA A 114 -7.18 -0.58 14.34
CA ALA A 114 -7.46 -1.50 15.43
C ALA A 114 -6.73 -1.11 16.73
N ASP A 115 -5.44 -0.77 16.63
CA ASP A 115 -4.63 -0.34 17.77
C ASP A 115 -5.10 0.98 18.36
N SER A 116 -5.53 1.91 17.50
CA SER A 116 -6.12 3.19 17.94
C SER A 116 -7.40 2.97 18.76
N VAL A 117 -8.31 2.12 18.28
CA VAL A 117 -9.55 1.80 19.02
C VAL A 117 -9.25 1.11 20.34
N ARG A 118 -8.30 0.16 20.37
CA ARG A 118 -7.87 -0.51 21.60
C ARG A 118 -7.32 0.49 22.62
N THR A 119 -6.46 1.41 22.17
CA THR A 119 -5.87 2.46 23.02
C THR A 119 -6.94 3.38 23.59
N ILE A 120 -7.88 3.85 22.76
CA ILE A 120 -8.99 4.70 23.20
C ILE A 120 -9.83 3.98 24.26
N ARG A 121 -10.16 2.71 24.03
CA ARG A 121 -10.94 1.90 25.01
C ARG A 121 -10.19 1.79 26.34
N ALA A 122 -8.90 1.44 26.32
CA ALA A 122 -8.10 1.32 27.53
C ALA A 122 -8.03 2.65 28.32
N ASN A 123 -7.82 3.77 27.63
CA ASN A 123 -7.79 5.10 28.24
C ASN A 123 -9.15 5.46 28.87
N LEU A 124 -10.26 5.13 28.21
CA LEU A 124 -11.60 5.37 28.76
C LEU A 124 -11.90 4.50 29.99
N GLU A 125 -11.44 3.25 30.01
CA GLU A 125 -11.56 2.35 31.17
C GLU A 125 -10.74 2.87 32.36
N GLN A 126 -9.51 3.32 32.13
CA GLN A 126 -8.69 3.96 33.17
C GLN A 126 -9.33 5.23 33.71
N ALA A 127 -9.81 6.13 32.84
CA ALA A 127 -10.50 7.35 33.26
C ALA A 127 -11.77 7.06 34.09
N ARG A 128 -12.50 5.98 33.78
CA ARG A 128 -13.63 5.52 34.60
C ARG A 128 -13.18 5.01 35.97
N GLY A 129 -12.05 4.29 36.02
CA GLY A 129 -11.44 3.82 37.27
C GLY A 129 -10.96 4.98 38.17
N GLU A 130 -10.28 5.97 37.61
CA GLU A 130 -9.80 7.16 38.34
C GLU A 130 -10.95 8.05 38.83
N SER A 131 -12.00 8.22 38.02
CA SER A 131 -13.25 8.90 38.40
C SER A 131 -13.93 8.22 39.60
N SER A 132 -13.89 6.88 39.67
CA SER A 132 -14.43 6.13 40.80
C SER A 132 -13.62 6.32 42.09
N LEU A 133 -12.30 6.47 41.98
CA LEU A 133 -11.42 6.78 43.12
C LEU A 133 -11.61 8.22 43.62
N HIS A 134 -11.83 9.20 42.73
CA HIS A 134 -12.16 10.58 43.14
C HIS A 134 -13.54 10.71 43.83
N ARG A 135 -14.50 9.81 43.54
CA ARG A 135 -15.76 9.72 44.31
C ARG A 135 -15.60 9.01 45.66
N ALA A 136 -14.71 8.01 45.75
CA ALA A 136 -14.44 7.29 46.99
C ALA A 136 -13.54 8.07 47.96
N ALA A 137 -12.57 8.83 47.44
CA ALA A 137 -11.77 9.80 48.18
C ALA A 137 -12.58 11.09 48.33
N GLY A 138 -13.56 11.10 49.25
CA GLY A 138 -14.36 12.26 49.58
C GLY A 138 -13.53 13.46 50.05
N LEU A 139 -12.96 14.22 49.12
CA LEU A 139 -12.60 15.61 49.36
C LEU A 139 -13.88 16.41 49.21
N ARG A 140 -14.55 16.62 50.34
CA ARG A 140 -15.42 17.79 50.50
C ARG A 140 -14.56 19.00 50.16
N ALA A 141 -14.80 19.61 49.00
CA ALA A 141 -14.39 20.97 48.78
C ALA A 141 -15.16 21.81 49.81
N GLU A 142 -14.53 22.10 50.94
CA GLU A 142 -15.00 23.16 51.82
C GLU A 142 -14.93 24.45 51.01
N CYS A 143 -16.09 24.90 50.52
CA CYS A 143 -16.30 26.26 50.07
C CYS A 143 -16.17 27.19 51.30
N THR A 144 -14.94 27.44 51.74
CA THR A 144 -14.59 28.56 52.61
C THR A 144 -13.83 29.58 51.76
N GLY A 145 -14.55 30.22 50.84
CA GLY A 145 -13.98 31.24 49.96
C GLY A 145 -15.07 32.22 49.57
N ALA A 146 -14.98 33.43 50.13
CA ALA A 146 -15.91 34.54 50.04
C ALA A 146 -16.69 34.64 48.71
N VAL A 147 -18.02 34.59 48.83
CA VAL A 147 -18.94 35.02 47.77
C VAL A 147 -18.76 36.53 47.60
N GLN A 148 -18.02 36.94 46.56
CA GLN A 148 -18.18 38.29 46.02
C GLN A 148 -19.33 38.28 45.00
N PRO A 149 -20.28 39.21 45.08
CA PRO A 149 -21.41 39.25 44.15
C PRO A 149 -20.98 39.70 42.75
N CYS A 150 -21.48 38.98 41.75
CA CYS A 150 -21.30 39.25 40.33
C CYS A 150 -22.01 40.57 39.93
N PRO A 151 -21.39 41.47 39.13
CA PRO A 151 -21.89 42.82 38.91
C PRO A 151 -22.82 42.90 37.69
N CYS A 152 -23.86 42.06 37.64
CA CYS A 152 -24.88 42.13 36.59
C CYS A 152 -26.27 42.36 37.19
N GLY A 153 -26.59 43.64 37.39
CA GLY A 153 -27.86 44.25 37.02
C GLY A 153 -29.13 43.72 37.71
N ALA A 154 -29.59 44.48 38.69
CA ALA A 154 -30.96 44.41 39.20
C ALA A 154 -31.99 44.65 38.09
N GLY A 155 -32.87 43.68 37.85
CA GLY A 155 -34.11 43.82 37.10
C GLY A 155 -35.25 43.31 37.95
N GLN A 156 -35.98 44.21 38.60
CA GLN A 156 -37.10 43.90 39.48
C GLN A 156 -38.25 43.26 38.69
N ALA A 157 -38.76 42.12 39.17
CA ALA A 157 -40.03 41.57 38.74
C ALA A 157 -41.17 42.41 39.34
N GLN A 158 -42.01 43.00 38.50
CA GLN A 158 -43.35 43.46 38.88
C GLN A 158 -44.40 42.51 38.29
N PRO A 159 -45.45 42.13 39.05
CA PRO A 159 -46.49 41.24 38.55
C PRO A 159 -47.57 42.01 37.78
N ALA A 160 -48.14 41.35 36.77
CA ALA A 160 -49.25 41.87 35.97
C ALA A 160 -50.56 41.99 36.78
N PRO A 161 -51.39 42.99 36.45
CA PRO A 161 -52.83 42.74 36.42
C PRO A 161 -53.53 43.31 35.16
N LEU A 162 -54.53 42.54 34.70
CA LEU A 162 -55.62 42.76 33.73
C LEU A 162 -55.44 43.80 32.61
#